data_AF-A0AA43FPH7-F1
#
_entry.id   AF-A0AA43FPH7-F1
#
_cell.length_a   1.000
_cell.length_b   1.000
_cell.length_c   1.000
_cell.angle_alpha   90.00
_cell.angle_beta   90.00
_cell.angle_gamma   90.00
#
_symmetry.space_group_name_H-M   'P 1'
#
loop_
_entity.id
_entity.type
_entity.pdbx_description
1 polymer ?
#
loop_
_entity_poly.entity_id
_entity_poly.type
_entity_poly.pdbx_seq_one_letter_code
_entity_poly.pdbx_strand_id
1 'polypeptide(L)'
;MRFALLLAAGTGGCEQAEQVRDRFRDATPHERYARGLFEAGLTETALGRAWIGEATISLDAVVPIPLPFHEVNLLSPETPEAVAYRLEIPRGQSLGVEIAVETDDSTRVFVDLFRVPDDGSAALRPVFSMDSVPGRFTYEPWRGGDFVLRVQPELLRGGRVHVSLSLDAQLAFPVSGRDTRAIQSVFGDPREGGRRRHHGVDIFAPRGTPVIASAPGRVTRVEVTDLGGKVVWLRDPARNASLYYAHLDSQDVVPGQVVARGDTLGFVGNTGNARTTPPHLHFGLYRRGEGPVDPVPFVRRTFAGVQEIPRELDALGRVVTVSRDGINLRAGPSLKSDVVQEMTPAVPLRVLAGSGTWYRVRTPDGLRGYVAARLLDEDGIAAERGVVADGGG
;
A
#
# COMPACT_ATOMS: atom_id res chain seq x y z
N MET A 1 31.22 11.36 35.77
CA MET A 1 30.50 10.07 35.87
C MET A 1 30.17 9.58 34.47
N ARG A 2 30.70 8.41 34.08
CA ARG A 2 30.38 7.74 32.81
C ARG A 2 29.04 7.03 32.98
N PHE A 3 28.02 7.41 32.22
CA PHE A 3 26.79 6.63 32.12
C PHE A 3 26.95 5.62 30.98
N ALA A 4 27.13 4.35 31.35
CA ALA A 4 27.00 3.23 30.43
C ALA A 4 25.51 2.92 30.28
N LEU A 5 24.97 3.05 29.07
CA LEU A 5 23.62 2.58 28.74
C LEU A 5 23.72 1.07 28.44
N LEU A 6 23.18 0.24 29.34
CA LEU A 6 22.94 -1.17 29.10
C LEU A 6 21.78 -1.31 28.09
N LEU A 7 22.07 -1.85 26.90
CA LEU A 7 21.05 -2.29 25.96
C LEU A 7 20.43 -3.60 26.47
N ALA A 8 19.16 -3.55 26.86
CA ALA A 8 18.33 -4.74 26.97
C ALA A 8 17.81 -5.12 25.58
N ALA A 9 18.34 -6.20 25.02
CA ALA A 9 17.88 -6.80 23.77
C ALA A 9 16.57 -7.57 24.00
N GLY A 10 15.45 -6.84 23.99
CA GLY A 10 14.10 -7.40 23.80
C GLY A 10 13.63 -7.15 22.37
N THR A 11 12.53 -7.78 21.99
CA THR A 11 11.85 -7.72 20.67
C THR A 11 11.54 -6.30 20.13
N GLY A 12 11.81 -5.23 20.89
CA GLY A 12 11.67 -3.82 20.53
C GLY A 12 12.83 -3.17 19.77
N GLY A 13 13.87 -3.92 19.35
CA GLY A 13 15.04 -3.32 18.69
C GLY A 13 14.76 -2.62 17.35
N CYS A 14 13.83 -3.13 16.53
CA CYS A 14 13.44 -2.47 15.27
C CYS A 14 12.50 -1.29 15.53
N GLU A 15 11.60 -1.42 16.50
CA GLU A 15 10.65 -0.37 16.83
C GLU A 15 11.34 0.84 17.46
N GLN A 16 12.31 0.60 18.35
CA GLN A 16 13.17 1.66 18.91
C GLN A 16 14.01 2.34 17.82
N ALA A 17 14.49 1.59 16.82
CA ALA A 17 15.22 2.18 15.69
C ALA A 17 14.32 3.06 14.79
N GLU A 18 13.05 2.69 14.61
CA GLU A 18 12.05 3.50 13.91
C GLU A 18 11.63 4.72 14.74
N GLN A 19 11.42 4.59 16.06
CA GLN A 19 11.10 5.70 16.97
C GLN A 19 12.23 6.74 17.06
N VAL A 20 13.50 6.30 17.08
CA VAL A 20 14.66 7.22 17.06
C VAL A 20 14.74 7.96 15.73
N ARG A 21 14.43 7.31 14.60
CA ARG A 21 14.37 7.97 13.28
C ARG A 21 13.26 9.02 13.21
N ASP A 22 12.09 8.75 13.78
CA ASP A 22 10.95 9.67 13.79
C ASP A 22 11.25 10.97 14.57
N ARG A 23 12.02 10.89 15.66
CA ARG A 23 12.42 12.08 16.45
C ARG A 23 13.35 13.05 15.70
N PHE A 24 14.05 12.59 14.67
CA PHE A 24 15.01 13.39 13.88
C PHE A 24 14.62 13.48 12.40
N ARG A 25 13.36 13.22 12.04
CA ARG A 25 12.90 13.34 10.67
C ARG A 25 12.74 14.80 10.27
N ASP A 26 12.90 15.06 8.98
CA ASP A 26 12.47 16.33 8.39
C ASP A 26 10.94 16.46 8.44
N ALA A 27 10.47 17.70 8.57
CA ALA A 27 9.04 17.99 8.51
C ALA A 27 8.48 17.56 7.14
N THR A 28 7.32 16.89 7.13
CA THR A 28 6.66 16.50 5.87
C THR A 28 6.24 17.74 5.07
N PRO A 29 6.01 17.64 3.76
CA PRO A 29 5.51 18.78 2.99
C PRO A 29 4.21 19.37 3.56
N HIS A 30 3.32 18.52 4.09
CA HIS A 30 2.13 18.95 4.80
C HIS A 30 2.46 19.78 6.05
N GLU A 31 3.36 19.30 6.90
CA GLU A 31 3.78 20.00 8.13
C GLU A 31 4.49 21.32 7.84
N ARG A 32 5.30 21.37 6.77
CA ARG A 32 5.92 22.61 6.31
C ARG A 32 4.88 23.61 5.84
N TYR A 33 3.87 23.16 5.09
CA TYR A 33 2.77 24.01 4.66
C TYR A 33 1.93 24.51 5.84
N ALA A 34 1.59 23.63 6.79
CA ALA A 34 0.91 23.99 8.03
C ALA A 34 1.67 25.08 8.82
N ARG A 35 2.99 24.94 8.92
CA ARG A 35 3.86 25.96 9.53
C ARG A 35 3.82 27.28 8.77
N GLY A 36 3.86 27.24 7.44
CA GLY A 36 3.71 28.44 6.61
C GLY A 36 2.38 29.15 6.81
N LEU A 37 1.27 28.41 6.96
CA LEU A 37 -0.04 28.99 7.32
C LEU A 37 0.00 29.67 8.69
N PHE A 38 0.66 29.05 9.67
CA PHE A 38 0.83 29.61 11.00
C PHE A 38 1.66 30.90 10.98
N GLU A 39 2.81 30.88 10.31
CA GLU A 39 3.69 32.05 10.16
C GLU A 39 3.01 33.21 9.42
N ALA A 40 2.11 32.91 8.49
CA ALA A 40 1.29 33.89 7.78
C ALA A 40 0.07 34.39 8.58
N GLY A 41 -0.17 33.90 9.80
CA GLY A 41 -1.33 34.24 10.63
C GLY A 41 -2.66 33.65 10.12
N LEU A 42 -2.62 32.76 9.12
CA LEU A 42 -3.82 32.18 8.51
C LEU A 42 -4.48 31.14 9.42
N THR A 43 -3.75 30.55 10.37
CA THR A 43 -4.32 29.65 11.38
C THR A 43 -5.25 30.36 12.37
N GLU A 44 -5.29 31.70 12.37
CA GLU A 44 -6.27 32.49 13.14
C GLU A 44 -7.59 32.69 12.37
N THR A 45 -7.64 32.30 11.10
CA THR A 45 -8.87 32.33 10.30
C THR A 45 -9.68 31.05 10.46
N ALA A 46 -10.98 31.11 10.18
CA ALA A 46 -11.85 29.94 10.22
C ALA A 46 -11.37 28.84 9.26
N LEU A 47 -10.98 29.23 8.03
CA LEU A 47 -10.52 28.30 7.01
C LEU A 47 -9.15 27.68 7.34
N GLY A 48 -8.20 28.45 7.88
CA GLY A 48 -6.92 27.92 8.31
C GLY A 48 -7.05 26.93 9.48
N ARG A 49 -7.89 27.24 10.48
CA ARG A 49 -8.20 26.28 11.56
C ARG A 49 -8.88 25.03 11.04
N ALA A 50 -9.84 25.17 10.13
CA ALA A 50 -10.54 24.04 9.54
C ALA A 50 -9.57 23.12 8.76
N TRP A 51 -8.64 23.69 8.00
CA TRP A 51 -7.64 22.92 7.25
C TRP A 51 -6.72 22.11 8.18
N ILE A 52 -6.25 22.71 9.27
CA ILE A 52 -5.46 22.00 10.30
C ILE A 52 -6.32 20.94 11.01
N GLY A 53 -7.58 21.27 11.32
CA GLY A 53 -8.51 20.37 11.99
C GLY A 53 -8.83 19.12 11.17
N GLU A 54 -9.17 19.27 9.89
CA GLU A 54 -9.48 18.15 9.00
C GLU A 54 -8.28 17.22 8.78
N ALA A 55 -7.05 17.77 8.83
CA ALA A 55 -5.83 16.98 8.78
C ALA A 55 -5.74 15.96 9.93
N THR A 56 -6.31 16.28 11.09
CA THR A 56 -6.41 15.42 12.28
C THR A 56 -7.67 14.56 12.24
N ILE A 57 -8.84 15.18 11.99
CA ILE A 57 -10.14 14.48 11.95
C ILE A 57 -10.11 13.33 10.94
N SER A 58 -9.49 13.52 9.77
CA SER A 58 -9.36 12.46 8.77
C SER A 58 -8.55 11.26 9.27
N LEU A 59 -7.53 11.47 10.11
CA LEU A 59 -6.72 10.40 10.69
C LEU A 59 -7.44 9.64 11.83
N ASP A 60 -8.43 10.27 12.47
CA ASP A 60 -9.29 9.61 13.45
C ASP A 60 -10.45 8.86 12.76
N ALA A 61 -10.93 9.38 11.63
CA ALA A 61 -12.03 8.83 10.84
C ALA A 61 -11.53 8.01 9.61
N VAL A 62 -10.49 7.21 9.80
CA VAL A 62 -9.89 6.43 8.71
C VAL A 62 -10.86 5.41 8.13
N VAL A 63 -10.82 5.29 6.81
CA VAL A 63 -11.67 4.36 6.07
C VAL A 63 -10.89 3.08 5.75
N PRO A 64 -11.28 1.89 6.26
CA PRO A 64 -10.63 0.64 5.88
C PRO A 64 -10.97 0.30 4.42
N ILE A 65 -9.95 0.06 3.61
CA ILE A 65 -10.09 -0.25 2.19
C ILE A 65 -9.45 -1.60 1.83
N PRO A 66 -10.07 -2.38 0.94
CA PRO A 66 -9.40 -3.53 0.32
C PRO A 66 -8.39 -3.03 -0.72
N LEU A 67 -7.35 -3.82 -1.01
CA LEU A 67 -6.45 -3.59 -2.13
C LEU A 67 -6.66 -4.63 -3.24
N PRO A 68 -6.60 -4.24 -4.53
CA PRO A 68 -6.36 -2.88 -5.03
C PRO A 68 -7.57 -1.98 -4.82
N PHE A 69 -7.33 -0.68 -4.79
CA PHE A 69 -8.32 0.34 -4.52
C PHE A 69 -8.23 1.47 -5.54
N HIS A 70 -9.38 2.00 -5.94
CA HIS A 70 -9.46 3.22 -6.71
C HIS A 70 -10.66 4.03 -6.25
N GLU A 71 -10.44 5.33 -6.02
CA GLU A 71 -11.50 6.26 -5.67
C GLU A 71 -11.24 7.64 -6.28
N VAL A 72 -12.29 8.27 -6.79
CA VAL A 72 -12.29 9.68 -7.19
C VAL A 72 -12.95 10.50 -6.09
N ASN A 73 -12.18 11.35 -5.44
CA ASN A 73 -12.65 12.25 -4.40
C ASN A 73 -12.99 13.61 -4.99
N LEU A 74 -14.11 14.21 -4.61
CA LEU A 74 -14.35 15.63 -4.86
C LEU A 74 -13.96 16.42 -3.62
N LEU A 75 -12.85 17.16 -3.70
CA LEU A 75 -12.38 18.01 -2.60
C LEU A 75 -12.72 19.46 -2.93
N SER A 76 -13.41 20.14 -2.01
CA SER A 76 -13.92 21.50 -2.24
C SER A 76 -12.87 22.57 -1.91
N PRO A 77 -12.67 23.61 -2.74
CA PRO A 77 -11.84 24.76 -2.38
C PRO A 77 -12.36 25.57 -1.19
N GLU A 78 -13.69 25.60 -1.03
CA GLU A 78 -14.41 26.46 -0.10
C GLU A 78 -14.70 25.79 1.24
N THR A 79 -14.61 24.46 1.29
CA THR A 79 -14.64 23.68 2.52
C THR A 79 -13.35 22.85 2.58
N PRO A 80 -12.35 23.22 3.40
CA PRO A 80 -11.15 22.41 3.58
C PRO A 80 -11.54 20.99 3.94
N GLU A 81 -11.00 20.01 3.23
CA GLU A 81 -11.29 18.59 3.45
C GLU A 81 -10.00 17.78 3.34
N ALA A 82 -9.94 16.68 4.09
CA ALA A 82 -8.91 15.67 3.97
C ALA A 82 -9.57 14.29 3.95
N VAL A 83 -8.96 13.37 3.21
CA VAL A 83 -9.35 11.97 3.17
C VAL A 83 -8.19 11.12 3.69
N ALA A 84 -8.52 10.08 4.47
CA ALA A 84 -7.53 9.10 4.89
C ALA A 84 -8.06 7.67 4.74
N TYR A 85 -7.18 6.80 4.28
CA TYR A 85 -7.45 5.39 4.00
C TYR A 85 -6.60 4.51 4.89
N ARG A 86 -7.21 3.55 5.58
CA ARG A 86 -6.50 2.48 6.28
C ARG A 86 -6.36 1.28 5.35
N LEU A 87 -5.14 0.80 5.18
CA LEU A 87 -4.80 -0.34 4.34
C LEU A 87 -3.77 -1.24 5.01
N GLU A 88 -3.82 -2.53 4.69
CA GLU A 88 -2.78 -3.49 5.09
C GLU A 88 -1.78 -3.64 3.94
N ILE A 89 -0.49 -3.52 4.24
CA ILE A 89 0.58 -3.94 3.31
C ILE A 89 1.17 -5.23 3.86
N PRO A 90 0.90 -6.39 3.24
CA PRO A 90 1.45 -7.65 3.70
C PRO A 90 2.97 -7.68 3.58
N ARG A 91 3.60 -8.48 4.43
CA ARG A 91 5.04 -8.71 4.36
C ARG A 91 5.44 -9.23 2.97
N GLY A 92 6.51 -8.67 2.40
CA GLY A 92 7.01 -9.05 1.07
C GLY A 92 6.26 -8.41 -0.09
N GLN A 93 5.28 -7.56 0.19
CA GLN A 93 4.61 -6.73 -0.80
C GLN A 93 5.09 -5.28 -0.70
N SER A 94 4.93 -4.55 -1.80
CA SER A 94 5.12 -3.11 -1.92
C SER A 94 3.79 -2.47 -2.31
N LEU A 95 3.58 -1.24 -1.87
CA LEU A 95 2.40 -0.44 -2.21
C LEU A 95 2.74 0.48 -3.38
N GLY A 96 2.08 0.28 -4.52
CA GLY A 96 2.03 1.26 -5.58
C GLY A 96 0.93 2.27 -5.30
N VAL A 97 1.28 3.56 -5.30
CA VAL A 97 0.35 4.68 -5.12
C VAL A 97 0.44 5.58 -6.33
N GLU A 98 -0.72 5.92 -6.88
CA GLU A 98 -0.86 6.91 -7.94
C GLU A 98 -1.96 7.89 -7.55
N ILE A 99 -1.61 9.17 -7.52
CA ILE A 99 -2.55 10.27 -7.31
C ILE A 99 -2.60 11.08 -8.60
N ALA A 100 -3.80 11.35 -9.09
CA ALA A 100 -4.04 12.27 -10.20
C ALA A 100 -5.10 13.31 -9.78
N VAL A 101 -4.93 14.55 -10.22
CA VAL A 101 -5.72 15.69 -9.75
C VAL A 101 -6.25 16.43 -10.96
N GLU A 102 -7.58 16.46 -11.13
CA GLU A 102 -8.28 17.19 -12.18
C GLU A 102 -8.84 18.49 -11.58
N THR A 103 -8.27 19.63 -11.99
CA THR A 103 -8.55 20.95 -11.41
C THR A 103 -8.46 22.04 -12.48
N ASP A 104 -9.19 23.13 -12.28
CA ASP A 104 -9.11 24.31 -13.15
C ASP A 104 -7.87 25.17 -12.84
N ASP A 105 -7.46 25.20 -11.57
CA ASP A 105 -6.29 25.93 -11.07
C ASP A 105 -5.14 24.99 -10.69
N SER A 106 -3.91 25.49 -10.64
CA SER A 106 -2.80 24.73 -10.06
C SER A 106 -3.08 24.43 -8.57
N THR A 107 -3.22 23.15 -8.24
CA THR A 107 -3.51 22.68 -6.87
C THR A 107 -2.39 21.79 -6.37
N ARG A 108 -1.74 22.18 -5.27
CA ARG A 108 -0.89 21.26 -4.52
C ARG A 108 -1.74 20.32 -3.69
N VAL A 109 -1.40 19.03 -3.74
CA VAL A 109 -1.96 18.01 -2.86
C VAL A 109 -0.83 17.38 -2.07
N PHE A 110 -1.02 17.28 -0.76
CA PHE A 110 -0.12 16.64 0.17
C PHE A 110 -0.56 15.19 0.36
N VAL A 111 0.41 14.28 0.25
CA VAL A 111 0.19 12.86 0.47
C VAL A 111 1.13 12.40 1.57
N ASP A 112 0.57 11.86 2.63
CA ASP A 112 1.33 11.33 3.76
C ASP A 112 0.94 9.87 3.98
N LEU A 113 1.93 9.01 4.12
CA LEU A 113 1.76 7.61 4.51
C LEU A 113 2.29 7.44 5.93
N PHE A 114 1.42 6.91 6.79
CA PHE A 114 1.73 6.62 8.17
C PHE A 114 1.70 5.12 8.41
N ARG A 115 2.59 4.61 9.27
CA ARG A 115 2.49 3.29 9.86
C ARG A 115 1.62 3.37 11.11
N VAL A 116 0.67 2.45 11.22
CA VAL A 116 -0.09 2.23 12.46
C VAL A 116 0.81 1.43 13.42
N PRO A 117 1.00 1.88 14.66
CA PRO A 117 1.83 1.17 15.63
C PRO A 117 1.27 -0.21 15.98
N ASP A 118 2.15 -1.21 16.07
CA ASP A 118 1.79 -2.59 16.44
C ASP A 118 1.52 -2.73 17.96
N ASP A 119 1.95 -1.75 18.76
CA ASP A 119 1.84 -1.71 20.23
C ASP A 119 0.50 -1.17 20.75
N GLY A 120 -0.42 -0.81 19.83
CA GLY A 120 -1.70 -0.20 20.16
C GLY A 120 -1.62 1.27 20.58
N SER A 121 -0.45 1.91 20.47
CA SER A 121 -0.35 3.35 20.64
C SER A 121 -1.12 4.10 19.55
N ALA A 122 -1.78 5.18 19.92
CA ALA A 122 -2.62 5.96 19.00
C ALA A 122 -1.80 6.81 18.00
N ALA A 123 -0.51 7.03 18.25
CA ALA A 123 0.30 7.95 17.47
C ALA A 123 0.80 7.31 16.17
N LEU A 124 0.12 7.63 15.07
CA LEU A 124 0.54 7.27 13.71
C LEU A 124 1.95 7.79 13.40
N ARG A 125 2.80 6.95 12.81
CA ARG A 125 4.21 7.28 12.51
C ARG A 125 4.38 7.55 11.02
N PRO A 126 4.75 8.76 10.59
CA PRO A 126 4.94 9.04 9.17
C PRO A 126 6.15 8.26 8.64
N VAL A 127 5.95 7.55 7.54
CA VAL A 127 6.97 6.72 6.89
C VAL A 127 7.30 7.17 5.47
N PHE A 128 6.40 7.92 4.84
CA PHE A 128 6.62 8.54 3.55
C PHE A 128 5.73 9.78 3.42
N SER A 129 6.20 10.78 2.68
CA SER A 129 5.40 11.94 2.32
C SER A 129 5.87 12.53 1.01
N MET A 130 4.98 13.16 0.25
CA MET A 130 5.32 13.88 -0.98
C MET A 130 4.44 15.11 -1.20
N ASP A 131 4.98 16.10 -1.90
CA ASP A 131 4.25 17.23 -2.47
C ASP A 131 4.08 17.07 -3.99
N SER A 132 3.07 17.75 -4.53
CA SER A 132 2.81 17.97 -5.95
C SER A 132 2.42 16.73 -6.79
N VAL A 133 1.25 16.84 -7.42
CA VAL A 133 0.56 15.79 -8.15
C VAL A 133 0.41 16.26 -9.62
N PRO A 134 0.45 15.38 -10.65
CA PRO A 134 0.44 13.91 -10.63
C PRO A 134 1.68 13.31 -9.98
N GLY A 135 1.44 12.36 -9.07
CA GLY A 135 2.47 11.73 -8.25
C GLY A 135 2.26 10.23 -8.24
N ARG A 136 3.23 9.48 -8.79
CA ARG A 136 3.29 8.03 -8.67
C ARG A 136 4.51 7.64 -7.86
N PHE A 137 4.31 6.83 -6.82
CA PHE A 137 5.40 6.27 -6.04
C PHE A 137 5.16 4.81 -5.68
N THR A 138 6.21 4.15 -5.24
CA THR A 138 6.15 2.81 -4.66
C THR A 138 6.77 2.86 -3.28
N TYR A 139 6.01 2.44 -2.28
CA TYR A 139 6.49 2.31 -0.92
C TYR A 139 6.73 0.84 -0.58
N GLU A 140 7.93 0.52 -0.14
CA GLU A 140 8.33 -0.83 0.22
C GLU A 140 8.59 -0.92 1.73
N PRO A 141 7.66 -1.49 2.51
CA PRO A 141 7.87 -1.61 3.94
C PRO A 141 8.86 -2.73 4.28
N TRP A 142 9.71 -2.47 5.28
CA TRP A 142 10.64 -3.46 5.83
C TRP A 142 9.93 -4.65 6.50
N ARG A 143 8.75 -4.40 7.05
CA ARG A 143 7.82 -5.35 7.69
C ARG A 143 6.41 -5.01 7.26
N GLY A 144 5.58 -6.03 7.04
CA GLY A 144 4.15 -5.82 6.81
C GLY A 144 3.47 -5.16 8.02
N GLY A 145 2.21 -4.77 7.82
CA GLY A 145 1.38 -4.17 8.87
C GLY A 145 0.34 -3.23 8.29
N ASP A 146 -0.28 -2.47 9.20
CA ASP A 146 -1.30 -1.49 8.88
C ASP A 146 -0.69 -0.12 8.60
N PHE A 147 -1.26 0.56 7.62
CA PHE A 147 -0.86 1.89 7.19
C PHE A 147 -2.08 2.78 6.99
N VAL A 148 -1.86 4.09 7.13
CA VAL A 148 -2.85 5.12 6.83
C VAL A 148 -2.28 6.03 5.75
N LEU A 149 -2.97 6.16 4.62
CA LEU A 149 -2.64 7.13 3.57
C LEU A 149 -3.58 8.33 3.69
N ARG A 150 -3.05 9.51 3.97
CA ARG A 150 -3.80 10.78 3.96
C ARG A 150 -3.54 11.54 2.66
N VAL A 151 -4.60 12.12 2.12
CA VAL A 151 -4.56 13.03 0.96
C VAL A 151 -5.29 14.31 1.33
N GLN A 152 -4.63 15.46 1.18
CA GLN A 152 -5.19 16.77 1.51
C GLN A 152 -4.66 17.85 0.55
N PRO A 153 -5.54 18.64 -0.12
CA PRO A 153 -5.13 19.76 -0.95
C PRO A 153 -4.63 20.91 -0.09
N GLU A 154 -3.91 21.85 -0.68
CA GLU A 154 -3.61 23.12 -0.04
C GLU A 154 -4.87 23.96 0.23
N LEU A 155 -4.76 24.92 1.14
CA LEU A 155 -5.89 25.74 1.54
C LEU A 155 -6.46 26.52 0.34
N LEU A 156 -7.79 26.60 0.23
CA LEU A 156 -8.52 27.25 -0.87
C LEU A 156 -8.33 26.58 -2.25
N ARG A 157 -7.90 25.32 -2.28
CA ARG A 157 -7.77 24.52 -3.51
C ARG A 157 -8.51 23.19 -3.40
N GLY A 158 -8.87 22.66 -4.55
CA GLY A 158 -9.72 21.48 -4.65
C GLY A 158 -9.85 21.00 -6.08
N GLY A 159 -10.81 20.10 -6.30
CA GLY A 159 -11.13 19.44 -7.57
C GLY A 159 -11.25 17.93 -7.39
N ARG A 160 -11.13 17.19 -8.49
CA ARG A 160 -11.25 15.72 -8.45
C ARG A 160 -9.90 15.09 -8.21
N VAL A 161 -9.76 14.33 -7.14
CA VAL A 161 -8.53 13.63 -6.76
C VAL A 161 -8.72 12.13 -6.89
N HIS A 162 -8.10 11.56 -7.90
CA HIS A 162 -8.03 10.13 -8.15
C HIS A 162 -6.95 9.53 -7.26
N VAL A 163 -7.32 8.52 -6.49
CA VAL A 163 -6.43 7.77 -5.60
C VAL A 163 -6.44 6.32 -6.03
N SER A 164 -5.34 5.84 -6.61
CA SER A 164 -5.17 4.47 -7.08
C SER A 164 -4.09 3.77 -6.26
N LEU A 165 -4.45 2.66 -5.62
CA LEU A 165 -3.60 1.90 -4.71
C LEU A 165 -3.55 0.44 -5.14
N SER A 166 -2.35 -0.14 -5.17
CA SER A 166 -2.14 -1.52 -5.60
C SER A 166 -0.99 -2.17 -4.82
N LEU A 167 -1.02 -3.50 -4.72
CA LEU A 167 0.08 -4.27 -4.16
C LEU A 167 0.87 -4.95 -5.27
N ASP A 168 2.20 -4.95 -5.15
CA ASP A 168 3.06 -5.79 -5.98
C ASP A 168 4.11 -6.54 -5.13
N ALA A 169 4.60 -7.64 -5.66
CA ALA A 169 5.66 -8.45 -5.09
C ALA A 169 6.98 -7.66 -5.04
N GLN A 170 7.65 -7.65 -3.89
CA GLN A 170 8.96 -7.02 -3.73
C GLN A 170 10.04 -7.67 -4.61
N LEU A 171 9.91 -8.97 -4.89
CA LEU A 171 10.84 -9.74 -5.69
C LEU A 171 10.18 -10.22 -6.99
N ALA A 172 10.94 -10.23 -8.10
CA ALA A 172 10.52 -10.97 -9.29
C ALA A 172 10.46 -12.47 -8.99
N PHE A 173 9.49 -13.13 -9.62
CA PHE A 173 9.41 -14.57 -9.61
C PHE A 173 10.68 -15.16 -10.28
N PRO A 174 11.43 -16.06 -9.63
CA PRO A 174 12.81 -16.39 -10.01
C PRO A 174 12.93 -17.32 -11.22
N VAL A 175 11.83 -17.82 -11.78
CA VAL A 175 11.83 -18.71 -12.96
C VAL A 175 11.03 -18.06 -14.07
N SER A 176 11.64 -17.88 -15.23
CA SER A 176 11.02 -17.20 -16.37
C SER A 176 9.75 -17.93 -16.84
N GLY A 177 8.69 -17.15 -17.10
CA GLY A 177 7.39 -17.69 -17.55
C GLY A 177 6.62 -18.50 -16.51
N ARG A 178 6.99 -18.43 -15.22
CA ARG A 178 6.33 -19.12 -14.11
C ARG A 178 5.77 -18.15 -13.08
N ASP A 179 4.91 -18.68 -12.21
CA ASP A 179 4.28 -17.98 -11.10
C ASP A 179 4.17 -18.92 -9.88
N THR A 180 3.54 -18.44 -8.80
CA THR A 180 3.42 -19.19 -7.55
C THR A 180 2.68 -20.53 -7.66
N ARG A 181 1.93 -20.80 -8.75
CA ARG A 181 1.31 -22.11 -8.98
C ARG A 181 2.34 -23.20 -9.32
N ALA A 182 3.56 -22.81 -9.70
CA ALA A 182 4.66 -23.74 -9.94
C ALA A 182 5.37 -24.18 -8.64
N ILE A 183 5.01 -23.60 -7.49
CA ILE A 183 5.54 -23.99 -6.18
C ILE A 183 4.82 -25.26 -5.71
N GLN A 184 5.57 -26.34 -5.49
CA GLN A 184 5.00 -27.63 -5.04
C GLN A 184 5.59 -28.14 -3.72
N SER A 185 6.75 -27.62 -3.29
CA SER A 185 7.23 -27.75 -1.91
C SER A 185 7.39 -26.37 -1.30
N VAL A 186 6.75 -26.17 -0.16
CA VAL A 186 6.64 -24.88 0.50
C VAL A 186 7.66 -24.76 1.63
N PHE A 187 7.86 -23.52 2.07
CA PHE A 187 8.70 -23.23 3.22
C PHE A 187 8.23 -23.97 4.46
N GLY A 188 9.16 -24.52 5.24
CA GLY A 188 8.86 -25.25 6.47
C GLY A 188 8.51 -26.73 6.30
N ASP A 189 8.34 -27.22 5.07
CA ASP A 189 8.07 -28.64 4.78
C ASP A 189 9.08 -29.56 5.46
N PRO A 190 8.66 -30.72 5.98
CA PRO A 190 9.55 -31.69 6.59
C PRO A 190 10.48 -32.28 5.53
N ARG A 191 11.76 -32.36 5.88
CA ARG A 191 12.81 -32.90 5.01
C ARG A 191 13.62 -33.94 5.78
N GLU A 192 14.15 -34.92 5.05
CA GLU A 192 14.92 -36.04 5.62
C GLU A 192 14.14 -36.78 6.74
N GLY A 193 12.86 -37.08 6.50
CA GLY A 193 11.99 -37.73 7.47
C GLY A 193 11.64 -36.85 8.67
N GLY A 194 11.69 -35.51 8.52
CA GLY A 194 11.32 -34.54 9.57
C GLY A 194 12.50 -33.99 10.37
N ARG A 195 13.73 -34.40 10.07
CA ARG A 195 14.95 -33.94 10.77
C ARG A 195 15.34 -32.50 10.46
N ARG A 196 14.92 -31.98 9.30
CA ARG A 196 15.12 -30.59 8.92
C ARG A 196 13.87 -30.00 8.29
N ARG A 197 13.78 -28.67 8.32
CA ARG A 197 12.74 -27.91 7.62
C ARG A 197 13.25 -27.43 6.27
N HIS A 198 12.34 -27.26 5.33
CA HIS A 198 12.64 -26.65 4.05
C HIS A 198 12.86 -25.14 4.23
N HIS A 199 14.05 -24.62 3.89
CA HIS A 199 14.43 -23.21 4.09
C HIS A 199 14.19 -22.33 2.85
N GLY A 200 13.28 -22.74 1.98
CA GLY A 200 12.96 -22.08 0.72
C GLY A 200 11.69 -22.66 0.12
N VAL A 201 11.55 -22.52 -1.20
CA VAL A 201 10.48 -23.13 -1.99
C VAL A 201 11.06 -23.83 -3.21
N ASP A 202 10.41 -24.91 -3.63
CA ASP A 202 10.79 -25.61 -4.85
C ASP A 202 9.80 -25.27 -5.96
N ILE A 203 10.34 -24.66 -7.03
CA ILE A 203 9.60 -24.15 -8.18
C ILE A 203 9.86 -25.07 -9.37
N PHE A 204 8.86 -25.83 -9.77
CA PHE A 204 8.98 -26.84 -10.82
C PHE A 204 8.86 -26.23 -12.22
N ALA A 205 9.82 -26.54 -13.08
CA ALA A 205 9.85 -26.13 -14.47
C ALA A 205 10.74 -27.09 -15.29
N PRO A 206 10.56 -27.19 -16.62
CA PRO A 206 11.44 -27.98 -17.48
C PRO A 206 12.92 -27.62 -17.26
N ARG A 207 13.79 -28.63 -17.31
CA ARG A 207 15.24 -28.39 -17.33
C ARG A 207 15.59 -27.42 -18.46
N GLY A 208 16.53 -26.50 -18.20
CA GLY A 208 16.89 -25.47 -19.18
C GLY A 208 15.97 -24.25 -19.17
N THR A 209 14.94 -24.19 -18.31
CA THR A 209 14.15 -22.95 -18.14
C THR A 209 15.04 -21.88 -17.48
N PRO A 210 15.06 -20.62 -17.97
CA PRO A 210 15.88 -19.57 -17.36
C PRO A 210 15.50 -19.29 -15.91
N VAL A 211 16.52 -19.29 -15.04
CA VAL A 211 16.44 -18.79 -13.66
C VAL A 211 16.97 -17.37 -13.65
N ILE A 212 16.16 -16.43 -13.15
CA ILE A 212 16.45 -15.00 -13.22
C ILE A 212 16.72 -14.39 -11.86
N ALA A 213 17.45 -13.27 -11.85
CA ALA A 213 17.67 -12.45 -10.67
C ALA A 213 16.34 -11.83 -10.21
N SER A 214 15.93 -12.17 -8.99
CA SER A 214 14.67 -11.70 -8.42
C SER A 214 14.71 -10.23 -7.99
N ALA A 215 15.91 -9.69 -7.76
CA ALA A 215 16.16 -8.30 -7.41
C ALA A 215 17.47 -7.84 -8.05
N PRO A 216 17.68 -6.51 -8.21
CA PRO A 216 19.00 -5.98 -8.52
C PRO A 216 19.97 -6.30 -7.38
N GLY A 217 21.20 -6.65 -7.71
CA GLY A 217 22.14 -7.03 -6.68
C GLY A 217 23.51 -7.44 -7.19
N ARG A 218 24.31 -8.01 -6.30
CA ARG A 218 25.64 -8.54 -6.61
C ARG A 218 25.69 -10.03 -6.34
N VAL A 219 26.10 -10.81 -7.33
CA VAL A 219 26.39 -12.24 -7.16
C VAL A 219 27.55 -12.39 -6.19
N THR A 220 27.35 -13.09 -5.08
CA THR A 220 28.37 -13.26 -4.04
C THR A 220 29.08 -14.60 -4.11
N ARG A 221 28.39 -15.65 -4.57
CA ARG A 221 28.94 -17.01 -4.73
C ARG A 221 28.32 -17.72 -5.92
N VAL A 222 29.14 -18.49 -6.61
CA VAL A 222 28.76 -19.40 -7.69
C VAL A 222 29.55 -20.68 -7.43
N GLU A 223 28.88 -21.72 -6.95
CA GLU A 223 29.54 -22.89 -6.36
C GLU A 223 28.85 -24.19 -6.78
N VAL A 224 29.53 -25.32 -6.55
CA VAL A 224 28.93 -26.65 -6.60
C VAL A 224 29.04 -27.26 -5.21
N THR A 225 27.91 -27.66 -4.62
CA THR A 225 27.81 -28.22 -3.27
C THR A 225 27.07 -29.55 -3.30
N ASP A 226 27.32 -30.42 -2.30
CA ASP A 226 26.66 -31.74 -2.25
C ASP A 226 25.13 -31.63 -2.12
N LEU A 227 24.66 -30.72 -1.27
CA LEU A 227 23.23 -30.51 -1.04
C LEU A 227 22.59 -29.71 -2.18
N GLY A 228 23.10 -28.51 -2.46
CA GLY A 228 22.50 -27.58 -3.42
C GLY A 228 22.82 -27.88 -4.89
N GLY A 229 23.79 -28.75 -5.17
CA GLY A 229 24.28 -28.92 -6.53
C GLY A 229 24.95 -27.64 -7.02
N LYS A 230 24.64 -27.23 -8.25
CA LYS A 230 25.08 -25.93 -8.79
C LYS A 230 24.22 -24.82 -8.19
N VAL A 231 24.86 -23.85 -7.54
CA VAL A 231 24.19 -22.80 -6.76
C VAL A 231 24.66 -21.40 -7.11
N VAL A 232 23.75 -20.42 -7.03
CA VAL A 232 24.07 -18.99 -7.10
C VAL A 232 23.55 -18.31 -5.85
N TRP A 233 24.38 -17.47 -5.24
CA TRP A 233 23.98 -16.55 -4.17
C TRP A 233 23.98 -15.12 -4.70
N LEU A 234 22.89 -14.40 -4.51
CA LEU A 234 22.71 -13.01 -4.90
C LEU A 234 22.45 -12.16 -3.66
N ARG A 235 23.27 -11.12 -3.45
CA ARG A 235 23.05 -10.14 -2.38
C ARG A 235 22.16 -9.02 -2.90
N ASP A 236 20.99 -8.88 -2.28
CA ASP A 236 20.09 -7.74 -2.40
C ASP A 236 20.45 -6.70 -1.31
N PRO A 237 21.06 -5.56 -1.69
CA PRO A 237 21.41 -4.53 -0.73
C PRO A 237 20.20 -3.74 -0.23
N ALA A 238 19.15 -3.56 -1.06
CA ALA A 238 17.97 -2.76 -0.70
C ALA A 238 17.19 -3.40 0.45
N ARG A 239 17.04 -4.72 0.40
CA ARG A 239 16.34 -5.51 1.44
C ARG A 239 17.28 -6.11 2.48
N ASN A 240 18.58 -5.85 2.33
CA ASN A 240 19.66 -6.47 3.13
C ASN A 240 19.47 -7.99 3.26
N ALA A 241 19.21 -8.62 2.11
CA ALA A 241 18.85 -10.04 1.99
C ALA A 241 19.83 -10.78 1.08
N SER A 242 19.98 -12.08 1.31
CA SER A 242 20.69 -13.00 0.42
C SER A 242 19.67 -13.94 -0.21
N LEU A 243 19.66 -13.99 -1.53
CA LEU A 243 18.82 -14.87 -2.32
C LEU A 243 19.66 -16.08 -2.76
N TYR A 244 19.09 -17.27 -2.62
CA TYR A 244 19.75 -18.54 -2.91
C TYR A 244 19.02 -19.26 -4.02
N TYR A 245 19.76 -19.66 -5.05
CA TYR A 245 19.27 -20.37 -6.22
C TYR A 245 20.02 -21.69 -6.32
N ALA A 246 19.34 -22.83 -6.26
CA ALA A 246 19.99 -24.14 -6.24
C ALA A 246 19.38 -25.15 -7.20
N HIS A 247 20.04 -26.30 -7.30
CA HIS A 247 19.73 -27.41 -8.20
C HIS A 247 19.86 -27.05 -9.69
N LEU A 248 20.64 -26.01 -10.02
CA LEU A 248 20.78 -25.50 -11.37
C LEU A 248 21.41 -26.53 -12.32
N ASP A 249 21.04 -26.49 -13.59
CA ASP A 249 21.68 -27.26 -14.66
C ASP A 249 22.98 -26.60 -15.14
N SER A 250 22.98 -25.27 -15.22
CA SER A 250 24.14 -24.42 -15.49
C SER A 250 24.03 -23.07 -14.76
N GLN A 251 25.17 -22.39 -14.61
CA GLN A 251 25.33 -21.08 -13.98
C GLN A 251 25.94 -20.14 -15.01
N ASP A 252 25.28 -19.03 -15.28
CA ASP A 252 25.63 -18.09 -16.36
C ASP A 252 26.19 -16.77 -15.83
N VAL A 253 26.62 -16.78 -14.57
CA VAL A 253 27.15 -15.62 -13.86
C VAL A 253 28.40 -15.99 -13.10
N VAL A 254 29.18 -14.97 -12.72
CA VAL A 254 30.40 -15.12 -11.93
C VAL A 254 30.32 -14.35 -10.61
N PRO A 255 31.07 -14.77 -9.56
CA PRO A 255 31.16 -14.01 -8.32
C PRO A 255 31.60 -12.57 -8.58
N GLY A 256 30.97 -11.61 -7.90
CA GLY A 256 31.22 -10.19 -8.05
C GLY A 256 30.39 -9.51 -9.14
N GLN A 257 29.74 -10.25 -10.04
CA GLN A 257 28.90 -9.68 -11.10
C GLN A 257 27.71 -8.91 -10.51
N VAL A 258 27.48 -7.70 -11.02
CA VAL A 258 26.26 -6.92 -10.74
C VAL A 258 25.21 -7.32 -11.75
N VAL A 259 24.00 -7.60 -11.28
CA VAL A 259 22.86 -8.02 -12.09
C VAL A 259 21.67 -7.12 -11.83
N ALA A 260 20.90 -6.85 -12.88
CA ALA A 260 19.58 -6.24 -12.78
C ALA A 260 18.51 -7.29 -12.49
N ARG A 261 17.35 -6.85 -12.00
CA ARG A 261 16.17 -7.72 -11.88
C ARG A 261 15.81 -8.25 -13.28
N GLY A 262 15.68 -9.56 -13.41
CA GLY A 262 15.36 -10.22 -14.67
C GLY A 262 16.56 -10.80 -15.44
N ASP A 263 17.79 -10.44 -15.09
CA ASP A 263 18.97 -11.03 -15.70
C ASP A 263 19.04 -12.53 -15.43
N THR A 264 19.46 -13.32 -16.41
CA THR A 264 19.58 -14.77 -16.26
C THR A 264 20.80 -15.11 -15.40
N LEU A 265 20.59 -15.88 -14.33
CA LEU A 265 21.63 -16.38 -13.43
C LEU A 265 22.12 -17.78 -13.80
N GLY A 266 21.31 -18.51 -14.57
CA GLY A 266 21.54 -19.90 -14.93
C GLY A 266 20.21 -20.54 -15.33
N PHE A 267 20.16 -21.87 -15.29
CA PHE A 267 19.00 -22.60 -15.78
C PHE A 267 18.54 -23.70 -14.82
N VAL A 268 17.23 -23.94 -14.81
CA VAL A 268 16.60 -24.97 -13.99
C VAL A 268 17.20 -26.34 -14.28
N GLY A 269 17.51 -27.10 -13.24
CA GLY A 269 18.05 -28.45 -13.33
C GLY A 269 17.52 -29.33 -12.20
N ASN A 270 18.33 -30.31 -11.81
CA ASN A 270 18.11 -31.13 -10.62
C ASN A 270 19.45 -31.61 -10.03
N THR A 271 20.48 -30.75 -10.00
CA THR A 271 21.80 -31.13 -9.48
C THR A 271 21.83 -31.21 -7.94
N GLY A 272 22.88 -31.82 -7.37
CA GLY A 272 22.98 -32.01 -5.92
C GLY A 272 22.06 -33.12 -5.41
N ASN A 273 21.44 -32.91 -4.25
CA ASN A 273 20.54 -33.90 -3.67
C ASN A 273 19.19 -34.04 -4.43
N ALA A 274 18.90 -33.14 -5.38
CA ALA A 274 17.71 -33.19 -6.22
C ALA A 274 17.81 -34.18 -7.40
N ARG A 275 18.95 -34.86 -7.60
CA ARG A 275 19.25 -35.68 -8.81
C ARG A 275 18.19 -36.73 -9.16
N THR A 276 17.45 -37.23 -8.18
CA THR A 276 16.41 -38.26 -8.35
C THR A 276 14.98 -37.68 -8.39
N THR A 277 14.84 -36.36 -8.46
CA THR A 277 13.55 -35.66 -8.49
C THR A 277 13.33 -34.96 -9.84
N PRO A 278 12.08 -34.61 -10.20
CA PRO A 278 11.81 -33.79 -11.38
C PRO A 278 12.55 -32.44 -11.31
N PRO A 279 12.95 -31.86 -12.46
CA PRO A 279 13.64 -30.58 -12.48
C PRO A 279 12.87 -29.44 -11.80
N HIS A 280 13.58 -28.70 -10.95
CA HIS A 280 13.04 -27.57 -10.21
C HIS A 280 14.16 -26.62 -9.77
N LEU A 281 13.79 -25.37 -9.49
CA LEU A 281 14.63 -24.43 -8.76
C LEU A 281 14.29 -24.53 -7.28
N HIS A 282 15.28 -24.76 -6.43
CA HIS A 282 15.14 -24.41 -5.01
C HIS A 282 15.51 -22.94 -4.81
N PHE A 283 14.56 -22.15 -4.32
CA PHE A 283 14.71 -20.72 -4.08
C PHE A 283 14.60 -20.39 -2.59
N GLY A 284 15.66 -19.80 -2.02
CA GLY A 284 15.72 -19.41 -0.62
C GLY A 284 15.90 -17.90 -0.44
N LEU A 285 15.31 -17.35 0.62
CA LEU A 285 15.45 -15.96 1.04
C LEU A 285 16.01 -15.94 2.46
N TYR A 286 17.13 -15.24 2.65
CA TYR A 286 17.79 -15.12 3.96
C TYR A 286 17.96 -13.66 4.33
N ARG A 287 17.48 -13.24 5.50
CA ARG A 287 17.64 -11.87 5.99
C ARG A 287 18.55 -11.83 7.21
N ARG A 288 19.41 -10.82 7.28
CA ARG A 288 20.32 -10.64 8.41
C ARG A 288 19.52 -10.45 9.70
N GLY A 289 19.79 -11.27 10.72
CA GLY A 289 19.10 -11.22 12.01
C GLY A 289 17.80 -12.04 12.09
N GLU A 290 17.32 -12.58 10.96
CA GLU A 290 16.10 -13.40 10.92
C GLU A 290 16.36 -14.84 10.44
N GLY A 291 17.44 -15.06 9.68
CA GLY A 291 17.74 -16.37 9.11
C GLY A 291 16.88 -16.64 7.86
N PRO A 292 16.49 -17.90 7.59
CA PRO A 292 15.66 -18.25 6.45
C PRO A 292 14.23 -17.70 6.63
N VAL A 293 13.72 -17.03 5.60
CA VAL A 293 12.39 -16.41 5.54
C VAL A 293 11.61 -17.09 4.43
N ASP A 294 10.31 -17.30 4.64
CA ASP A 294 9.42 -17.77 3.59
C ASP A 294 9.45 -16.81 2.38
N PRO A 295 9.91 -17.26 1.20
CA PRO A 295 10.00 -16.40 0.03
C PRO A 295 8.65 -16.19 -0.66
N VAL A 296 7.62 -17.00 -0.39
CA VAL A 296 6.33 -16.94 -1.12
C VAL A 296 5.72 -15.54 -1.10
N PRO A 297 5.59 -14.86 0.07
CA PRO A 297 4.99 -13.51 0.10
C PRO A 297 5.77 -12.47 -0.70
N PHE A 298 7.06 -12.69 -0.95
CA PHE A 298 7.94 -11.76 -1.66
C PHE A 298 7.88 -11.92 -3.18
N VAL A 299 7.49 -13.09 -3.69
CA VAL A 299 7.42 -13.38 -5.13
C VAL A 299 5.99 -13.54 -5.64
N ARG A 300 5.01 -13.56 -4.74
CA ARG A 300 3.58 -13.66 -5.08
C ARG A 300 3.09 -12.33 -5.61
N ARG A 301 2.87 -12.26 -6.93
CA ARG A 301 2.16 -11.14 -7.53
C ARG A 301 0.70 -11.16 -7.12
N THR A 302 0.21 -10.02 -6.66
CA THR A 302 -1.21 -9.81 -6.44
C THR A 302 -1.78 -9.25 -7.74
N PHE A 303 -2.16 -10.15 -8.66
CA PHE A 303 -2.83 -9.73 -9.89
C PHE A 303 -4.24 -9.27 -9.56
N ALA A 304 -4.40 -7.98 -9.39
CA ALA A 304 -5.71 -7.38 -9.42
C ALA A 304 -5.53 -6.05 -10.16
N GLY A 305 -6.13 -5.97 -11.35
CA GLY A 305 -6.23 -4.71 -12.06
C GLY A 305 -6.92 -3.71 -11.13
N VAL A 306 -6.43 -2.46 -11.12
CA VAL A 306 -7.14 -1.36 -10.48
C VAL A 306 -8.56 -1.38 -11.03
N GLN A 307 -9.57 -1.47 -10.16
CA GLN A 307 -10.95 -1.58 -10.60
C GLN A 307 -11.28 -0.34 -11.45
N GLU A 308 -11.63 -0.55 -12.72
CA GLU A 308 -12.13 0.53 -13.56
C GLU A 308 -13.37 1.10 -12.87
N ILE A 309 -13.37 2.41 -12.64
CA ILE A 309 -14.57 3.11 -12.20
C ILE A 309 -15.42 3.30 -13.46
N PRO A 310 -16.62 2.69 -13.56
CA PRO A 310 -17.51 2.93 -14.68
C PRO A 310 -17.74 4.43 -14.81
N ARG A 311 -17.78 4.90 -16.06
CA ARG A 311 -17.50 6.30 -16.47
C ARG A 311 -18.46 7.39 -15.98
N GLU A 312 -19.37 7.12 -15.06
CA GLU A 312 -20.41 8.08 -14.64
C GLU A 312 -20.48 8.11 -13.12
N LEU A 313 -19.68 9.01 -12.53
CA LEU A 313 -19.84 9.51 -11.16
C LEU A 313 -20.55 10.88 -11.22
N ASP A 314 -21.67 10.93 -11.93
CA ASP A 314 -22.37 12.17 -12.26
C ASP A 314 -22.94 12.88 -11.02
N ALA A 315 -23.07 12.14 -9.92
CA ALA A 315 -23.58 12.64 -8.66
C ALA A 315 -22.50 13.18 -7.70
N LEU A 316 -21.20 13.19 -8.04
CA LEU A 316 -20.19 13.79 -7.16
C LEU A 316 -20.55 15.24 -6.79
N GLY A 317 -20.56 15.53 -5.49
CA GLY A 317 -20.94 16.83 -4.95
C GLY A 317 -22.45 17.06 -4.82
N ARG A 318 -23.29 16.23 -5.43
CA ARG A 318 -24.75 16.32 -5.29
C ARG A 318 -25.21 15.83 -3.92
N VAL A 319 -26.42 16.24 -3.56
CA VAL A 319 -27.15 15.68 -2.43
C VAL A 319 -28.16 14.69 -2.98
N VAL A 320 -28.16 13.47 -2.45
CA VAL A 320 -28.97 12.33 -2.89
C VAL A 320 -29.68 11.71 -1.69
N THR A 321 -30.63 10.81 -1.93
CA THR A 321 -31.32 10.04 -0.89
C THR A 321 -31.22 8.55 -1.18
N VAL A 322 -31.48 7.69 -0.19
CA VAL A 322 -31.59 6.24 -0.45
C VAL A 322 -32.96 5.92 -1.05
N SER A 323 -32.99 4.98 -1.99
CA SER A 323 -34.19 4.57 -2.74
C SER A 323 -35.30 3.90 -1.93
N ARG A 324 -34.97 3.41 -0.73
CA ARG A 324 -35.89 2.70 0.18
C ARG A 324 -35.31 2.57 1.59
N ASP A 325 -36.12 2.15 2.54
CA ASP A 325 -35.65 1.77 3.88
C ASP A 325 -34.76 0.52 3.85
N GLY A 326 -33.96 0.35 4.91
CA GLY A 326 -33.10 -0.82 5.09
C GLY A 326 -31.81 -0.80 4.28
N ILE A 327 -31.41 0.36 3.76
CA ILE A 327 -30.16 0.51 3.02
C ILE A 327 -29.02 0.78 4.00
N ASN A 328 -28.00 -0.08 3.97
CA ASN A 328 -26.85 0.04 4.88
C ASN A 328 -25.81 1.02 4.35
N LEU A 329 -25.43 1.98 5.19
CA LEU A 329 -24.19 2.73 5.10
C LEU A 329 -23.05 1.83 5.62
N ARG A 330 -22.02 1.63 4.80
CA ARG A 330 -20.94 0.67 5.10
C ARG A 330 -19.59 1.35 5.29
N ALA A 331 -18.70 0.69 6.05
CA ALA A 331 -17.37 1.22 6.33
C ALA A 331 -16.44 1.20 5.10
N GLY A 332 -16.76 0.43 4.06
CA GLY A 332 -16.02 0.34 2.81
C GLY A 332 -16.92 0.01 1.62
N PRO A 333 -16.41 0.15 0.37
CA PRO A 333 -17.18 -0.04 -0.88
C PRO A 333 -17.40 -1.54 -1.21
N SER A 334 -17.94 -2.30 -0.26
CA SER A 334 -18.17 -3.74 -0.40
C SER A 334 -19.33 -4.20 0.47
N LEU A 335 -20.09 -5.19 -0.01
CA LEU A 335 -21.14 -5.84 0.79
C LEU A 335 -20.58 -6.61 1.99
N LYS A 336 -19.27 -6.91 2.00
CA LYS A 336 -18.58 -7.58 3.11
C LYS A 336 -18.09 -6.61 4.18
N SER A 337 -18.08 -5.31 3.91
CA SER A 337 -17.67 -4.30 4.88
C SER A 337 -18.73 -4.13 5.96
N ASP A 338 -18.27 -3.81 7.17
CA ASP A 338 -19.13 -3.59 8.33
C ASP A 338 -20.20 -2.53 8.05
N VAL A 339 -21.38 -2.73 8.64
CA VAL A 339 -22.47 -1.77 8.60
C VAL A 339 -22.20 -0.71 9.66
N VAL A 340 -22.07 0.54 9.23
CA VAL A 340 -21.93 1.69 10.12
C VAL A 340 -23.30 2.09 10.65
N GLN A 341 -24.29 2.18 9.75
CA GLN A 341 -25.64 2.59 10.10
C GLN A 341 -26.65 2.13 9.02
N GLU A 342 -27.89 1.85 9.42
CA GLU A 342 -29.02 1.67 8.50
C GLU A 342 -29.66 3.02 8.16
N MET A 343 -29.88 3.29 6.88
CA MET A 343 -30.37 4.56 6.34
C MET A 343 -31.88 4.51 6.06
N THR A 344 -32.51 5.69 6.09
CA THR A 344 -33.90 5.92 5.67
C THR A 344 -33.96 6.93 4.51
N PRO A 345 -34.92 6.84 3.58
CA PRO A 345 -35.02 7.70 2.38
C PRO A 345 -35.10 9.19 2.67
N ALA A 346 -35.59 9.59 3.84
CA ALA A 346 -35.75 11.01 4.19
C ALA A 346 -34.42 11.72 4.53
N VAL A 347 -33.32 10.98 4.72
CA VAL A 347 -32.04 11.55 5.13
C VAL A 347 -31.24 12.00 3.90
N PRO A 348 -30.94 13.31 3.75
CA PRO A 348 -30.12 13.79 2.64
C PRO A 348 -28.66 13.38 2.84
N LEU A 349 -28.05 12.87 1.78
CA LEU A 349 -26.67 12.37 1.76
C LEU A 349 -25.86 13.17 0.76
N ARG A 350 -24.77 13.80 1.20
CA ARG A 350 -23.84 14.47 0.28
C ARG A 350 -22.86 13.47 -0.30
N VAL A 351 -22.80 13.37 -1.62
CA VAL A 351 -21.84 12.50 -2.32
C VAL A 351 -20.45 13.14 -2.31
N LEU A 352 -19.48 12.48 -1.67
CA LEU A 352 -18.11 12.97 -1.50
C LEU A 352 -17.13 12.33 -2.50
N ALA A 353 -17.31 11.05 -2.80
CA ALA A 353 -16.38 10.30 -3.63
C ALA A 353 -17.07 9.13 -4.33
N GLY A 354 -16.44 8.59 -5.37
CA GLY A 354 -16.89 7.40 -6.08
C GLY A 354 -15.80 6.33 -6.16
N SER A 355 -16.14 5.09 -5.83
CA SER A 355 -15.24 3.94 -5.85
C SER A 355 -15.96 2.72 -6.43
N GLY A 356 -15.57 2.31 -7.64
CA GLY A 356 -16.28 1.30 -8.41
C GLY A 356 -17.77 1.66 -8.60
N THR A 357 -18.67 0.80 -8.13
CA THR A 357 -20.13 1.03 -8.16
C THR A 357 -20.69 1.59 -6.85
N TRP A 358 -19.85 2.24 -6.05
CA TRP A 358 -20.21 2.78 -4.74
C TRP A 358 -19.91 4.27 -4.67
N TYR A 359 -20.77 5.00 -3.98
CA TYR A 359 -20.47 6.35 -3.54
C TYR A 359 -20.09 6.35 -2.08
N ARG A 360 -19.04 7.12 -1.74
CA ARG A 360 -18.85 7.56 -0.37
C ARG A 360 -19.68 8.81 -0.15
N VAL A 361 -20.48 8.78 0.91
CA VAL A 361 -21.42 9.83 1.26
C VAL A 361 -21.18 10.34 2.67
N ARG A 362 -21.68 11.55 2.95
CA ARG A 362 -21.73 12.17 4.27
C ARG A 362 -23.17 12.49 4.65
N THR A 363 -23.59 12.04 5.83
CA THR A 363 -24.88 12.37 6.44
C THR A 363 -24.84 13.77 7.07
N PRO A 364 -25.99 14.35 7.45
CA PRO A 364 -26.04 15.69 8.06
C PRO A 364 -25.35 15.79 9.43
N ASP A 365 -25.32 14.70 10.19
CA ASP A 365 -24.60 14.58 11.46
C ASP A 365 -23.10 14.28 11.29
N GLY A 366 -22.62 14.24 10.06
CA GLY A 366 -21.19 14.17 9.73
C GLY A 366 -20.64 12.74 9.57
N LEU A 367 -21.47 11.71 9.74
CA LEU A 367 -21.07 10.32 9.53
C LEU A 367 -20.72 10.09 8.06
N ARG A 368 -19.61 9.40 7.81
CA ARG A 368 -19.11 9.08 6.47
C ARG A 368 -19.17 7.57 6.25
N GLY A 369 -19.55 7.15 5.05
CA GLY A 369 -19.56 5.74 4.68
C GLY A 369 -19.95 5.51 3.22
N TYR A 370 -20.08 4.26 2.81
CA TYR A 370 -20.33 3.86 1.44
C TYR A 370 -21.72 3.30 1.24
N VAL A 371 -22.35 3.69 0.14
CA VAL A 371 -23.62 3.14 -0.34
C VAL A 371 -23.47 2.78 -1.82
N ALA A 372 -24.03 1.65 -2.25
CA ALA A 372 -23.97 1.25 -3.65
C ALA A 372 -24.76 2.27 -4.49
N ALA A 373 -24.17 2.76 -5.59
CA ALA A 373 -24.74 3.85 -6.39
C ALA A 373 -26.17 3.55 -6.87
N ARG A 374 -26.43 2.31 -7.29
CA ARG A 374 -27.76 1.81 -7.71
C ARG A 374 -28.85 1.85 -6.64
N LEU A 375 -28.52 2.20 -5.39
CA LEU A 375 -29.45 2.29 -4.26
C LEU A 375 -29.76 3.75 -3.90
N LEU A 376 -29.16 4.72 -4.60
CA LEU A 376 -29.38 6.14 -4.39
C LEU A 376 -30.31 6.70 -5.47
N ASP A 377 -31.18 7.60 -5.05
CA ASP A 377 -32.01 8.41 -5.93
C ASP A 377 -31.29 9.75 -6.17
N GLU A 378 -30.78 9.93 -7.38
CA GLU A 378 -29.97 11.11 -7.76
C GLU A 378 -30.82 12.34 -8.13
N ASP A 379 -32.13 12.14 -8.34
CA ASP A 379 -33.08 13.19 -8.74
C ASP A 379 -33.67 13.96 -7.53
N GLY A 380 -33.34 13.54 -6.30
CA GLY A 380 -34.12 13.89 -5.11
C GLY A 380 -33.96 15.30 -4.55
N ILE A 381 -32.84 16.00 -4.77
CA ILE A 381 -32.64 17.35 -4.22
C ILE A 381 -31.85 18.20 -5.23
N ALA A 382 -32.58 18.84 -6.14
CA ALA A 382 -32.02 19.93 -6.94
C ALA A 382 -31.45 21.00 -6.01
N ALA A 383 -30.18 21.35 -6.20
CA ALA A 383 -29.51 22.42 -5.48
C ALA A 383 -30.41 23.66 -5.44
N GLU A 384 -30.71 24.17 -4.23
CA GLU A 384 -31.40 25.43 -4.06
C GLU A 384 -30.65 26.51 -4.85
N ARG A 385 -31.23 26.90 -5.99
CA ARG A 385 -30.83 28.11 -6.68
C ARG A 385 -31.11 29.25 -5.72
N GLY A 386 -30.05 29.96 -5.31
CA GLY A 386 -30.14 31.13 -4.46
C GLY A 386 -31.26 32.04 -4.94
N VAL A 387 -32.25 32.26 -4.08
CA VAL A 387 -33.28 33.27 -4.27
C VAL A 387 -32.60 34.62 -4.17
N VAL A 388 -32.18 35.15 -5.31
CA VAL A 388 -32.00 36.59 -5.47
C VAL A 388 -33.41 37.16 -5.42
N ALA A 389 -33.80 37.68 -4.25
CA ALA A 389 -34.96 38.53 -4.13
C ALA A 389 -34.69 39.78 -4.98
N ASP A 390 -35.33 39.83 -6.14
CA ASP A 390 -35.36 41.00 -7.01
C ASP A 390 -36.05 42.14 -6.26
N GLY A 391 -35.36 43.27 -6.19
CA GLY A 391 -35.82 44.46 -5.51
C GLY A 391 -36.92 45.15 -6.32
N GLY A 392 -38.11 45.24 -5.74
CA GLY A 392 -39.19 46.11 -6.20
C GLY A 392 -39.63 47.03 -5.07
N GLY A 393 -39.24 48.31 -5.16
CA GLY A 393 -39.63 49.40 -4.28
C GLY A 393 -39.07 50.72 -4.76
#